data_AF-A0A535XM66-F1
#
_entry.id   AF-A0A535XM66-F1
#
_cell.length_a   1.000
_cell.length_b   1.000
_cell.length_c   1.000
_cell.angle_alpha   90.00
_cell.angle_beta   90.00
_cell.angle_gamma   90.00
#
_symmetry.space_group_name_H-M   'P 1'
#
loop_
_entity.id
_entity.type
_entity.pdbx_description
1 polymer ?
#
loop_
_entity_poly.entity_id
_entity_poly.type
_entity_poly.pdbx_seq_one_letter_code
_entity_poly.pdbx_strand_id
1 'polypeptide(L)'
;MDTLGGIALDTTGRFGYRLLATGTHNSNKTTVFAIDCQGSSTTLTDSAPQVEGGIAVAPPTFGQFAGDLIAPDENSGQVWAIDPGGGVSLVAVPGLPTGGDTGVESEGFIPPGFGGGGFAYLADRGTPNNPFPGTDSLLRLSASALVAAGIEEGDLLIATEGNGTTIAIRCSDTCSVIEAAQGTRGGHIEGHIVALH
;
A
#
# COMPACT_ATOMS: atom_id res chain seq x y z
N MET A 1 -6.00 10.62 17.84
CA MET A 1 -6.38 10.36 16.45
C MET A 1 -7.86 10.61 16.32
N ASP A 2 -8.23 11.26 15.23
CA ASP A 2 -9.62 11.58 14.92
C ASP A 2 -10.21 10.48 14.01
N THR A 3 -9.36 9.81 13.23
CA THR A 3 -9.68 8.65 12.38
C THR A 3 -8.50 7.65 12.32
N LEU A 4 -8.76 6.42 11.87
CA LEU A 4 -7.75 5.41 11.52
C LEU A 4 -7.76 5.22 10.00
N GLY A 5 -6.58 5.12 9.39
CA GLY A 5 -6.41 4.99 7.93
C GLY A 5 -5.89 3.63 7.48
N GLY A 6 -4.99 3.00 8.25
CA GLY A 6 -4.36 1.74 7.85
C GLY A 6 -3.63 1.05 9.00
N ILE A 7 -3.38 -0.25 8.82
CA ILE A 7 -2.59 -1.07 9.75
C ILE A 7 -1.59 -1.95 9.00
N ALA A 8 -0.39 -2.14 9.56
CA ALA A 8 0.62 -3.06 9.06
C ALA A 8 1.29 -3.81 10.20
N LEU A 9 1.73 -5.04 9.96
CA LEU A 9 2.63 -5.75 10.87
C LEU A 9 4.06 -5.61 10.40
N ASP A 10 4.96 -5.21 11.32
CA ASP A 10 6.39 -5.30 11.06
C ASP A 10 6.86 -6.75 11.12
N THR A 11 6.92 -7.38 9.96
CA THR A 11 7.45 -8.75 9.82
C THR A 11 8.98 -8.79 9.68
N THR A 12 9.62 -7.63 9.53
CA THR A 12 11.07 -7.51 9.32
C THR A 12 11.85 -7.31 10.62
N GLY A 13 11.21 -6.73 11.63
CA GLY A 13 11.79 -6.40 12.93
C GLY A 13 12.37 -4.98 13.02
N ARG A 14 12.35 -4.17 11.94
CA ARG A 14 12.89 -2.80 11.97
C ARG A 14 12.13 -1.84 12.89
N PHE A 15 10.85 -2.11 13.13
CA PHE A 15 10.01 -1.43 14.13
C PHE A 15 9.86 -2.25 15.42
N GLY A 16 10.67 -3.30 15.59
CA GLY A 16 10.65 -4.18 16.75
C GLY A 16 9.50 -5.18 16.77
N TYR A 17 9.05 -5.66 15.60
CA TYR A 17 7.94 -6.61 15.46
C TYR A 17 6.61 -6.09 16.02
N ARG A 18 6.38 -4.79 15.85
CA ARG A 18 5.19 -4.09 16.34
C ARG A 18 4.09 -4.06 15.30
N LEU A 19 2.86 -3.87 15.77
CA LEU A 19 1.76 -3.43 14.94
C LEU A 19 1.93 -1.93 14.67
N LEU A 20 1.82 -1.53 13.41
CA LEU A 20 1.83 -0.15 12.97
C LEU A 20 0.41 0.27 12.63
N ALA A 21 0.04 1.50 13.00
CA ALA A 21 -1.26 2.07 12.68
C ALA A 21 -1.09 3.51 12.21
N THR A 22 -1.79 3.87 11.14
CA THR A 22 -1.88 5.23 10.60
C THR A 22 -3.27 5.81 10.86
N GLY A 23 -3.36 7.12 10.81
CA GLY A 23 -4.59 7.86 10.98
C GLY A 23 -4.30 9.35 11.08
N THR A 24 -5.35 10.16 11.00
CA THR A 24 -5.18 11.62 10.97
C THR A 24 -5.47 12.26 12.32
N HIS A 25 -4.81 13.38 12.57
CA HIS A 25 -5.09 14.25 13.73
C HIS A 25 -4.89 15.71 13.35
N ASN A 26 -5.91 16.54 13.58
CA ASN A 26 -5.84 18.01 13.64
C ASN A 26 -5.07 18.80 12.55
N SER A 27 -4.78 18.28 11.33
CA SER A 27 -4.06 19.04 10.28
C SER A 27 -3.97 18.36 8.89
N ASN A 28 -4.82 17.38 8.54
CA ASN A 28 -4.62 16.53 7.36
C ASN A 28 -3.19 15.93 7.28
N LYS A 29 -2.59 15.68 8.45
CA LYS A 29 -1.31 15.00 8.60
C LYS A 29 -1.55 13.63 9.17
N THR A 30 -0.73 12.69 8.73
CA THR A 30 -0.77 11.32 9.23
C THR A 30 0.09 11.23 10.48
N THR A 31 -0.51 10.67 11.52
CA THR A 31 0.20 10.15 12.68
C THR A 31 0.46 8.67 12.46
N VAL A 32 1.67 8.21 12.76
CA VAL A 32 2.05 6.79 12.75
C VAL A 32 2.32 6.35 14.17
N PHE A 33 1.63 5.31 14.61
CA PHE A 33 1.86 4.66 15.89
C PHE A 33 2.54 3.31 15.70
N ALA A 34 3.46 2.99 16.59
CA ALA A 34 3.95 1.64 16.81
C ALA A 34 3.39 1.11 18.12
N ILE A 35 2.73 -0.05 18.06
CA ILE A 35 2.00 -0.68 19.14
C ILE A 35 2.68 -2.01 19.46
N ASP A 36 3.14 -2.17 20.69
CA ASP A 36 3.77 -3.41 21.14
C ASP A 36 2.76 -4.50 21.52
N CYS A 37 3.27 -5.69 21.83
CA CYS A 37 2.45 -6.85 22.19
C CYS A 37 1.70 -6.71 23.53
N GLN A 38 2.01 -5.69 24.34
CA GLN A 38 1.27 -5.32 25.55
C GLN A 38 0.18 -4.27 25.25
N GLY A 39 0.10 -3.78 24.02
CA GLY A 39 -0.83 -2.72 23.61
C GLY A 39 -0.34 -1.31 23.94
N SER A 40 0.92 -1.13 24.33
CA SER A 40 1.50 0.20 24.53
C SER A 40 1.82 0.83 23.19
N SER A 41 1.36 2.06 22.98
CA SER A 41 1.58 2.82 21.76
C SER A 41 2.70 3.85 21.90
N THR A 42 3.46 4.05 20.84
CA THR A 42 4.44 5.13 20.70
C THR A 42 4.21 5.83 19.37
N THR A 43 4.17 7.17 19.38
CA THR A 43 4.13 7.95 18.15
C THR A 43 5.50 7.94 17.49
N LEU A 44 5.57 7.47 16.24
CA LEU A 44 6.79 7.57 15.43
C LEU A 44 6.87 8.94 14.76
N THR A 45 5.76 9.41 14.21
CA THR A 45 5.61 10.75 13.62
C THR A 45 4.15 11.20 13.71
N ASP A 46 3.93 12.50 13.77
CA ASP A 46 2.61 13.16 13.77
C ASP A 46 2.43 14.15 12.60
N SER A 47 3.40 14.19 11.69
CA SER A 47 3.50 15.21 10.63
C SER A 47 3.75 14.63 9.24
N ALA A 48 3.61 13.31 9.07
CA ALA A 48 3.72 12.66 7.78
C ALA A 48 2.64 13.19 6.79
N PRO A 49 2.89 13.11 5.47
CA PRO A 49 1.89 13.37 4.45
C PRO A 49 0.59 12.61 4.71
N GLN A 50 -0.53 13.13 4.19
CA GLN A 50 -1.80 12.42 4.28
C GLN A 50 -1.68 11.12 3.48
N VAL A 51 -1.89 9.99 4.14
CA VAL A 51 -1.90 8.67 3.52
C VAL A 51 -3.17 7.95 3.96
N GLU A 52 -3.66 7.07 3.11
CA GLU A 52 -4.91 6.34 3.33
C GLU A 52 -4.77 4.90 2.83
N GLY A 53 -5.63 4.04 3.33
CA GLY A 53 -5.78 2.67 2.85
C GLY A 53 -4.68 1.71 3.30
N GLY A 54 -4.28 0.87 2.35
CA GLY A 54 -3.27 -0.17 2.53
C GLY A 54 -1.92 0.43 2.87
N ILE A 55 -1.25 -0.19 3.85
CA ILE A 55 0.14 0.13 4.21
C ILE A 55 0.89 -1.18 4.45
N ALA A 56 2.18 -1.23 4.14
CA ALA A 56 3.00 -2.41 4.36
C ALA A 56 4.44 -2.07 4.78
N VAL A 57 5.04 -2.92 5.62
CA VAL A 57 6.48 -2.83 5.88
C VAL A 57 7.24 -3.50 4.74
N ALA A 58 8.15 -2.77 4.12
CA ALA A 58 8.90 -3.21 2.97
C ALA A 58 9.81 -4.40 3.26
N PRO A 59 9.91 -5.40 2.38
CA PRO A 59 10.82 -6.52 2.57
C PRO A 59 12.29 -6.05 2.50
N PRO A 60 13.25 -6.85 3.02
CA PRO A 60 14.68 -6.52 2.98
C PRO A 60 15.24 -6.31 1.57
N THR A 61 14.54 -6.79 0.53
CA THR A 61 14.92 -6.68 -0.88
C THR A 61 14.49 -5.37 -1.53
N PHE A 62 13.71 -4.52 -0.84
CA PHE A 62 13.14 -3.30 -1.42
C PHE A 62 14.10 -2.09 -1.42
N GLY A 63 15.32 -2.32 -1.91
CA GLY A 63 16.34 -1.29 -2.11
C GLY A 63 16.62 -0.46 -0.84
N GLN A 64 16.76 0.86 -1.03
CA GLN A 64 17.04 1.80 0.06
C GLN A 64 15.93 1.92 1.11
N PHE A 65 14.71 1.44 0.81
CA PHE A 65 13.54 1.52 1.70
C PHE A 65 13.30 0.20 2.46
N ALA A 66 14.25 -0.72 2.44
CA ALA A 66 14.16 -2.01 3.10
C ALA A 66 13.73 -1.91 4.58
N GLY A 67 12.57 -2.47 4.90
CA GLY A 67 11.98 -2.48 6.25
C GLY A 67 11.43 -1.14 6.73
N ASP A 68 11.26 -0.15 5.85
CA ASP A 68 10.47 1.04 6.14
C ASP A 68 8.97 0.75 5.94
N LEU A 69 8.10 1.54 6.56
CA LEU A 69 6.66 1.49 6.30
C LEU A 69 6.37 2.23 5.00
N ILE A 70 5.78 1.57 4.02
CA ILE A 70 5.31 2.19 2.79
C ILE A 70 3.84 2.59 2.96
N ALA A 71 3.48 3.72 2.39
CA ALA A 71 2.13 4.24 2.45
C ALA A 71 1.79 5.10 1.21
N PRO A 72 0.65 4.84 0.55
CA PRO A 72 0.19 5.60 -0.59
C PRO A 72 -0.61 6.85 -0.14
N ASP A 73 -0.49 7.92 -0.92
CA ASP A 73 -1.26 9.16 -0.77
C ASP A 73 -2.22 9.29 -1.95
N GLU A 74 -3.49 8.95 -1.74
CA GLU A 74 -4.53 9.04 -2.76
C GLU A 74 -4.71 10.45 -3.32
N ASN A 75 -4.47 11.48 -2.52
CA ASN A 75 -4.75 12.87 -2.89
C ASN A 75 -3.68 13.43 -3.83
N SER A 76 -2.41 13.17 -3.53
CA SER A 76 -1.28 13.63 -4.35
C SER A 76 -0.81 12.61 -5.38
N GLY A 77 -1.21 11.34 -5.23
CA GLY A 77 -0.69 10.22 -6.00
C GLY A 77 0.73 9.82 -5.64
N GLN A 78 1.31 10.35 -4.57
CA GLN A 78 2.68 10.02 -4.15
C GLN A 78 2.70 8.75 -3.31
N VAL A 79 3.84 8.06 -3.32
CA VAL A 79 4.09 6.90 -2.45
C VAL A 79 5.24 7.25 -1.52
N TRP A 80 5.03 7.09 -0.22
CA TRP A 80 5.95 7.51 0.82
C TRP A 80 6.52 6.31 1.57
N ALA A 81 7.76 6.45 2.02
CA ALA A 81 8.39 5.57 3.00
C ALA A 81 8.54 6.33 4.33
N ILE A 82 8.23 5.65 5.44
CA ILE A 82 8.37 6.16 6.80
C ILE A 82 9.30 5.21 7.56
N ASP A 83 10.45 5.72 7.99
CA ASP A 83 11.45 4.92 8.70
C ASP A 83 11.07 4.69 10.18
N PRO A 84 11.75 3.77 10.91
CA PRO A 84 11.48 3.52 12.33
C PRO A 84 11.70 4.72 13.27
N GLY A 85 12.42 5.74 12.83
CA GLY A 85 12.60 7.02 13.53
C GLY A 85 11.54 8.06 13.19
N GLY A 86 10.59 7.75 12.29
CA GLY A 86 9.54 8.66 11.83
C GLY A 86 9.95 9.58 10.68
N GLY A 87 11.14 9.37 10.10
CA GLY A 87 11.61 10.11 8.92
C GLY A 87 10.81 9.73 7.68
N VAL A 88 10.49 10.71 6.82
CA VAL A 88 9.66 10.52 5.63
C VAL A 88 10.48 10.73 4.37
N SER A 89 10.40 9.81 3.41
CA SER A 89 11.07 9.86 2.11
C SER A 89 10.11 9.53 0.97
N LEU A 90 10.27 10.19 -0.17
CA LEU A 90 9.47 9.90 -1.38
C LEU A 90 10.00 8.62 -2.05
N VAL A 91 9.13 7.65 -2.29
CA VAL A 91 9.44 6.41 -3.02
C VAL A 91 9.23 6.61 -4.51
N ALA A 92 8.04 7.08 -4.90
CA ALA A 92 7.67 7.27 -6.30
C ALA A 92 6.54 8.28 -6.48
N VAL A 93 6.39 8.74 -7.74
CA VAL A 93 5.20 9.44 -8.24
C VAL A 93 4.73 8.69 -9.49
N PRO A 94 3.80 7.73 -9.36
CA PRO A 94 3.33 6.87 -10.45
C PRO A 94 2.72 7.58 -11.66
N GLY A 95 2.23 8.82 -11.51
CA GLY A 95 1.53 9.53 -12.59
C GLY A 95 0.13 8.97 -12.88
N LEU A 96 -0.49 8.32 -11.90
CA LEU A 96 -1.87 7.83 -11.95
C LEU A 96 -2.86 8.94 -11.59
N PRO A 97 -4.18 8.79 -11.90
CA PRO A 97 -5.21 9.68 -11.37
C PRO A 97 -5.12 9.85 -9.85
N THR A 98 -5.51 11.01 -9.34
CA THR A 98 -5.41 11.36 -7.91
C THR A 98 -6.68 12.04 -7.41
N GLY A 99 -6.81 12.13 -6.09
CA GLY A 99 -7.95 12.68 -5.37
C GLY A 99 -8.76 11.60 -4.66
N GLY A 100 -9.63 12.05 -3.76
CA GLY A 100 -10.54 11.18 -3.02
C GLY A 100 -11.33 10.24 -3.93
N ASP A 101 -11.52 9.02 -3.47
CA ASP A 101 -12.17 7.93 -4.20
C ASP A 101 -11.45 7.51 -5.51
N THR A 102 -10.22 7.99 -5.76
CA THR A 102 -9.60 7.94 -7.10
C THR A 102 -8.14 7.50 -7.07
N GLY A 103 -7.34 8.01 -6.15
CA GLY A 103 -5.89 7.85 -6.14
C GLY A 103 -5.38 6.49 -5.71
N VAL A 104 -4.06 6.35 -5.60
CA VAL A 104 -3.42 5.15 -5.04
C VAL A 104 -3.77 5.02 -3.57
N GLU A 105 -4.26 3.85 -3.17
CA GLU A 105 -4.81 3.66 -1.83
C GLU A 105 -4.62 2.22 -1.32
N SER A 106 -4.67 1.22 -2.21
CA SER A 106 -4.44 -0.17 -1.85
C SER A 106 -3.05 -0.65 -2.27
N GLU A 107 -2.27 -1.22 -1.37
CA GLU A 107 -0.93 -1.75 -1.68
C GLU A 107 -0.63 -3.10 -1.03
N GLY A 108 0.42 -3.78 -1.47
CA GLY A 108 0.93 -5.02 -0.88
C GLY A 108 2.13 -5.60 -1.63
N PHE A 109 3.04 -6.27 -0.92
CA PHE A 109 4.25 -6.84 -1.52
C PHE A 109 4.02 -8.25 -2.10
N ILE A 110 4.67 -8.53 -3.22
CA ILE A 110 4.75 -9.89 -3.77
C ILE A 110 5.67 -10.76 -2.88
N PRO A 111 5.17 -11.86 -2.29
CA PRO A 111 5.95 -12.66 -1.36
C PRO A 111 6.94 -13.58 -2.09
N PRO A 112 7.97 -14.08 -1.38
CA PRO A 112 8.81 -15.16 -1.89
C PRO A 112 8.01 -16.43 -2.23
N GLY A 113 8.35 -17.07 -3.34
CA GLY A 113 7.67 -18.26 -3.86
C GLY A 113 6.41 -17.96 -4.68
N PHE A 114 6.00 -16.70 -4.84
CA PHE A 114 4.76 -16.32 -5.54
C PHE A 114 4.67 -16.89 -6.96
N GLY A 115 5.80 -16.90 -7.69
CA GLY A 115 5.87 -17.43 -9.05
C GLY A 115 5.49 -18.92 -9.17
N GLY A 116 5.45 -19.66 -8.06
CA GLY A 116 5.06 -21.07 -7.99
C GLY A 116 3.58 -21.36 -8.21
N GLY A 117 2.73 -20.34 -8.39
CA GLY A 117 1.29 -20.50 -8.63
C GLY A 117 0.38 -19.65 -7.75
N GLY A 118 0.92 -18.59 -7.14
CA GLY A 118 0.20 -17.73 -6.22
C GLY A 118 -0.90 -16.87 -6.85
N PHE A 119 -1.60 -16.13 -5.99
CA PHE A 119 -2.61 -15.14 -6.37
C PHE A 119 -2.49 -13.86 -5.53
N ALA A 120 -2.62 -12.71 -6.19
CA ALA A 120 -2.83 -11.42 -5.54
C ALA A 120 -4.33 -11.11 -5.54
N TYR A 121 -4.87 -10.72 -4.38
CA TYR A 121 -6.28 -10.41 -4.17
C TYR A 121 -6.46 -8.95 -3.81
N LEU A 122 -7.59 -8.40 -4.25
CA LEU A 122 -7.96 -7.01 -4.03
C LEU A 122 -9.47 -6.90 -3.88
N ALA A 123 -9.94 -6.10 -2.92
CA ALA A 123 -11.37 -5.90 -2.69
C ALA A 123 -11.92 -4.80 -3.61
N ASP A 124 -13.06 -5.06 -4.25
CA ASP A 124 -13.86 -4.09 -4.98
C ASP A 124 -15.15 -3.85 -4.18
N ARG A 125 -15.14 -2.83 -3.32
CA ARG A 125 -16.18 -2.55 -2.34
C ARG A 125 -17.39 -1.90 -2.99
N GLY A 126 -18.58 -2.45 -2.77
CA GLY A 126 -19.84 -1.85 -3.22
C GLY A 126 -20.19 -0.60 -2.43
N THR A 127 -20.26 0.55 -3.12
CA THR A 127 -20.61 1.85 -2.54
C THR A 127 -21.70 2.53 -3.37
N PRO A 128 -22.99 2.38 -2.98
CA PRO A 128 -24.09 3.01 -3.70
C PRO A 128 -23.94 4.53 -3.78
N ASN A 129 -24.16 5.10 -4.97
CA ASN A 129 -24.04 6.53 -5.28
C ASN A 129 -22.61 7.11 -5.26
N ASN A 130 -21.57 6.27 -5.26
CA ASN A 130 -20.20 6.70 -5.50
C ASN A 130 -19.90 6.80 -7.01
N PRO A 131 -19.03 7.73 -7.48
CA PRO A 131 -18.53 7.76 -8.87
C PRO A 131 -17.95 6.42 -9.35
N PHE A 132 -17.37 5.67 -8.42
CA PHE A 132 -16.92 4.29 -8.56
C PHE A 132 -17.82 3.43 -7.66
N PRO A 133 -18.91 2.85 -8.19
CA PRO A 133 -19.88 2.14 -7.35
C PRO A 133 -19.37 0.81 -6.81
N GLY A 134 -18.32 0.24 -7.40
CA GLY A 134 -17.81 -1.09 -7.08
C GLY A 134 -18.84 -2.21 -7.20
N THR A 135 -18.49 -3.42 -6.74
CA THR A 135 -19.31 -4.62 -6.97
C THR A 135 -19.45 -5.58 -5.79
N ASP A 136 -18.86 -5.30 -4.63
CA ASP A 136 -18.72 -6.24 -3.51
C ASP A 136 -18.06 -7.57 -3.92
N SER A 137 -16.99 -7.48 -4.70
CA SER A 137 -16.25 -8.63 -5.21
C SER A 137 -14.81 -8.67 -4.73
N LEU A 138 -14.20 -9.84 -4.79
CA LEU A 138 -12.76 -10.00 -4.67
C LEU A 138 -12.18 -10.21 -6.07
N LEU A 139 -11.40 -9.23 -6.51
CA LEU A 139 -10.62 -9.33 -7.73
C LEU A 139 -9.36 -10.15 -7.44
N ARG A 140 -8.87 -10.85 -8.47
CA ARG A 140 -7.63 -11.64 -8.35
C ARG A 140 -6.77 -11.56 -9.60
N LEU A 141 -5.46 -11.56 -9.39
CA LEU A 141 -4.44 -11.74 -10.41
C LEU A 141 -3.61 -12.98 -10.10
N SER A 142 -3.49 -13.89 -11.07
CA SER A 142 -2.63 -15.07 -10.93
C SER A 142 -1.15 -14.69 -11.03
N ALA A 143 -0.28 -15.43 -10.34
CA ALA A 143 1.16 -15.27 -10.45
C ALA A 143 1.65 -15.34 -11.89
N SER A 144 1.12 -16.26 -12.71
CA SER A 144 1.47 -16.34 -14.13
C SER A 144 1.20 -15.07 -14.91
N ALA A 145 0.13 -14.33 -14.58
CA ALA A 145 -0.23 -13.08 -15.24
C ALA A 145 0.69 -11.94 -14.80
N LEU A 146 0.98 -11.85 -13.50
CA LEU A 146 1.89 -10.84 -12.95
C LEU A 146 3.33 -11.06 -13.43
N VAL A 147 3.81 -12.30 -13.44
CA VAL A 147 5.13 -12.64 -13.99
C VAL A 147 5.19 -12.34 -15.49
N ALA A 148 4.12 -12.60 -16.25
CA ALA A 148 4.07 -12.24 -17.66
C ALA A 148 4.07 -10.72 -17.89
N ALA A 149 3.59 -9.92 -16.93
CA ALA A 149 3.70 -8.46 -16.91
C ALA A 149 5.07 -7.96 -16.40
N GLY A 150 6.00 -8.87 -16.07
CA GLY A 150 7.33 -8.54 -15.58
C GLY A 150 7.41 -8.24 -14.08
N ILE A 151 6.36 -8.57 -13.31
CA ILE A 151 6.33 -8.39 -11.85
C ILE A 151 7.08 -9.54 -11.19
N GLU A 152 7.89 -9.21 -10.19
CA GLU A 152 8.78 -10.11 -9.48
C GLU A 152 8.50 -10.14 -7.97
N GLU A 153 9.10 -11.11 -7.29
CA GLU A 153 9.07 -11.19 -5.84
C GLU A 153 9.75 -9.97 -5.21
N GLY A 154 9.15 -9.41 -4.16
CA GLY A 154 9.61 -8.19 -3.52
C GLY A 154 9.14 -6.90 -4.18
N ASP A 155 8.47 -6.95 -5.33
CA ASP A 155 7.79 -5.78 -5.89
C ASP A 155 6.60 -5.36 -4.99
N LEU A 156 6.38 -4.06 -4.90
CA LEU A 156 5.20 -3.49 -4.26
C LEU A 156 4.11 -3.34 -5.30
N LEU A 157 3.01 -4.08 -5.20
CA LEU A 157 1.79 -3.77 -5.95
C LEU A 157 1.06 -2.61 -5.29
N ILE A 158 0.57 -1.69 -6.11
CA ILE A 158 -0.29 -0.58 -5.71
C ILE A 158 -1.43 -0.46 -6.71
N ALA A 159 -2.65 -0.27 -6.22
CA ALA A 159 -3.83 -0.03 -7.01
C ALA A 159 -4.46 1.33 -6.68
N THR A 160 -4.99 1.99 -7.71
CA THR A 160 -5.89 3.12 -7.54
C THR A 160 -7.23 2.65 -7.00
N GLU A 161 -7.83 3.43 -6.12
CA GLU A 161 -9.19 3.21 -5.63
C GLU A 161 -10.18 3.22 -6.80
N GLY A 162 -10.13 4.29 -7.61
CA GLY A 162 -10.94 4.41 -8.81
C GLY A 162 -10.46 3.47 -9.91
N ASN A 163 -11.34 2.57 -10.37
CA ASN A 163 -11.13 1.60 -11.45
C ASN A 163 -10.02 0.54 -11.24
N GLY A 164 -9.31 0.54 -10.12
CA GLY A 164 -8.29 -0.49 -9.82
C GLY A 164 -7.12 -0.54 -10.80
N THR A 165 -6.66 0.59 -11.31
CA THR A 165 -5.42 0.63 -12.11
C THR A 165 -4.27 0.21 -11.22
N THR A 166 -3.63 -0.91 -11.55
CA THR A 166 -2.61 -1.54 -10.70
C THR A 166 -1.24 -1.45 -11.35
N ILE A 167 -0.28 -0.94 -10.59
CA ILE A 167 1.13 -0.90 -10.95
C ILE A 167 1.95 -1.73 -9.96
N ALA A 168 3.19 -2.00 -10.32
CA ALA A 168 4.22 -2.39 -9.39
C ALA A 168 5.26 -1.29 -9.26
N ILE A 169 5.79 -1.11 -8.05
CA ILE A 169 7.02 -0.37 -7.79
C ILE A 169 8.10 -1.39 -7.45
N ARG A 170 9.23 -1.28 -8.14
CA ARG A 170 10.44 -2.05 -7.86
C ARG A 170 11.55 -1.09 -7.46
N CYS A 171 12.14 -1.28 -6.28
CA CYS A 171 13.23 -0.45 -5.78
C CYS A 171 14.53 -1.24 -5.65
N SER A 172 15.61 -0.68 -6.20
CA SER A 172 16.99 -1.10 -5.99
C SER A 172 17.81 0.12 -5.56
N ASP A 173 18.80 0.55 -6.36
CA ASP A 173 19.45 1.85 -6.21
C ASP A 173 18.49 3.00 -6.55
N THR A 174 17.55 2.75 -7.47
CA THR A 174 16.44 3.64 -7.81
C THR A 174 15.14 2.84 -7.90
N CYS A 175 14.01 3.53 -7.89
CA CYS A 175 12.70 2.92 -8.05
C CYS A 175 12.17 3.09 -9.47
N SER A 176 11.57 2.03 -10.00
CA SER A 176 10.86 2.01 -11.29
C SER A 176 9.40 1.64 -11.09
N VAL A 177 8.53 2.20 -11.93
CA VAL A 177 7.10 1.90 -11.98
C VAL A 177 6.83 1.02 -13.19
N ILE A 178 6.09 -0.07 -12.99
CA ILE A 178 5.75 -1.08 -14.01
C ILE A 178 4.23 -1.22 -14.04
N GLU A 179 3.62 -1.15 -15.22
CA GLU A 179 2.19 -1.44 -15.35
C GLU A 179 1.94 -2.93 -15.07
N ALA A 180 1.00 -3.23 -14.17
CA ALA A 180 0.71 -4.61 -13.79
C ALA A 180 -0.65 -5.09 -14.33
N ALA A 181 -1.70 -4.30 -14.11
CA ALA A 181 -3.06 -4.66 -14.52
C ALA A 181 -4.01 -3.47 -14.55
N GLN A 182 -5.17 -3.68 -15.16
CA GLN A 182 -6.31 -2.77 -15.08
C GLN A 182 -7.50 -3.49 -14.43
N GLY A 183 -8.06 -2.88 -13.38
CA GLY A 183 -9.28 -3.33 -12.74
C GLY A 183 -10.54 -3.06 -13.57
N THR A 184 -11.70 -3.34 -12.98
CA THR A 184 -12.99 -3.15 -13.63
C THR A 184 -13.31 -1.66 -13.76
N ARG A 185 -13.86 -1.24 -14.91
CA ARG A 185 -14.40 0.12 -15.05
C ARG A 185 -15.51 0.35 -14.03
N GLY A 186 -15.37 1.37 -13.19
CA GLY A 186 -16.29 1.66 -12.08
C GLY A 186 -15.99 0.86 -10.80
N GLY A 187 -14.91 0.07 -10.77
CA GLY A 187 -14.43 -0.58 -9.55
C GLY A 187 -13.99 0.43 -8.51
N HIS A 188 -14.21 0.11 -7.24
CA HIS A 188 -13.95 0.94 -6.07
C HIS A 188 -13.12 0.14 -5.09
N ILE A 189 -11.82 0.30 -5.25
CA ILE A 189 -10.81 -0.55 -4.64
C ILE A 189 -10.45 -0.03 -3.28
N GLU A 190 -10.57 -0.86 -2.25
CA GLU A 190 -10.37 -0.43 -0.86
C GLU A 190 -9.50 -1.42 -0.09
N GLY A 191 -8.73 -0.89 0.86
CA GLY A 191 -7.96 -1.69 1.80
C GLY A 191 -6.59 -2.14 1.29
N HIS A 192 -6.32 -3.45 1.31
CA HIS A 192 -4.96 -3.99 1.16
C HIS A 192 -4.89 -5.04 0.04
N ILE A 193 -3.79 -5.04 -0.72
CA ILE A 193 -3.50 -6.12 -1.67
C ILE A 193 -2.87 -7.27 -0.91
N VAL A 194 -3.49 -8.46 -0.97
CA VAL A 194 -2.95 -9.66 -0.33
C VAL A 194 -2.43 -10.61 -1.41
N ALA A 195 -1.12 -10.79 -1.47
CA ALA A 195 -0.48 -11.77 -2.34
C ALA A 195 -0.07 -13.02 -1.56
N LEU A 196 -0.48 -14.19 -2.04
CA LEU A 196 -0.27 -15.51 -1.42
C LEU A 196 0.36 -16.46 -2.44
N HIS A 197 1.29 -17.32 -1.98
CA HIS A 197 1.84 -18.46 -2.74
C HIS A 197 1.09 -19.75 -2.39
#